data_AF-A0A9D4XNQ7-F1
#
_entry.id   AF-A0A9D4XNQ7-F1
#
_cell.length_a   1.000
_cell.length_b   1.000
_cell.length_c   1.000
_cell.angle_alpha   90.00
_cell.angle_beta   90.00
_cell.angle_gamma   90.00
#
_symmetry.space_group_name_H-M   'P 1'
#
loop_
_entity.id
_entity.type
_entity.pdbx_description
1 polymer ?
#
loop_
_entity_poly.entity_id
_entity_poly.type
_entity_poly.pdbx_seq_one_letter_code
_entity_poly.pdbx_strand_id
1 'polypeptide(L)'
;MRGIFEEADLICAEVRGLSHDDIHLHARSKKYGKLSTGQMVMVSPYLVKRQKQHFHHLEEHGIDLIIGCNGLIWVGEHVKVKDEMEYQVNLTEPAHKKEEKNDTRREYICRAANAIRLLSTLGFSITLEVIKGVVDLSQSLNLEIHDMLGSEFCVLVAEKEAERRSSNKRKQ
;
A
#
# COMPACT_ATOMS: atom_id res chain seq x y z
N MET A 1 -1.53 12.91 25.43
CA MET A 1 -1.51 12.66 23.96
C MET A 1 -0.13 12.35 23.42
N ARG A 2 0.95 13.03 23.86
CA ARG A 2 2.33 12.74 23.42
C ARG A 2 2.84 11.31 23.68
N GLY A 3 2.20 10.56 24.58
CA GLY A 3 2.53 9.14 24.82
C GLY A 3 1.91 8.14 23.83
N ILE A 4 1.12 8.60 22.85
CA ILE A 4 0.46 7.74 21.84
C ILE A 4 0.87 8.16 20.43
N PHE A 5 0.84 9.47 20.15
CA PHE A 5 1.27 10.06 18.88
C PHE A 5 2.24 11.22 19.13
N GLU A 6 3.26 11.29 18.29
CA GLU A 6 4.26 12.35 18.28
C GLU A 6 4.19 13.12 16.95
N GLU A 7 4.86 14.28 16.90
CA GLU A 7 4.96 15.08 15.68
C GLU A 7 5.61 14.25 14.56
N ALA A 8 5.11 14.41 13.33
CA ALA A 8 5.51 13.65 12.14
C ALA A 8 5.15 12.15 12.14
N ASP A 9 4.39 11.65 13.12
CA ASP A 9 3.82 10.31 13.04
C ASP A 9 2.81 10.21 11.90
N LEU A 10 2.96 9.16 11.08
CA LEU A 10 1.96 8.81 10.08
C LEU A 10 0.82 8.06 10.75
N ILE A 11 -0.40 8.54 10.56
CA ILE A 11 -1.61 7.91 11.11
C ILE A 11 -2.60 7.53 10.02
N CYS A 12 -3.24 6.38 10.18
CA CYS A 12 -4.44 6.03 9.44
C CYS A 12 -5.68 6.37 10.26
N ALA A 13 -6.62 7.12 9.68
CA ALA A 13 -7.85 7.54 10.34
C ALA A 13 -9.02 7.63 9.36
N GLU A 14 -10.24 7.63 9.89
CA GLU A 14 -11.48 7.85 9.16
C GLU A 14 -12.05 9.24 9.46
N VAL A 15 -12.74 9.83 8.48
CA VAL A 15 -13.42 11.11 8.64
C VAL A 15 -14.76 10.89 9.32
N ARG A 16 -14.91 11.43 10.53
CA ARG A 16 -16.14 11.35 11.32
C ARG A 16 -17.19 12.34 10.83
N GLY A 17 -16.74 13.53 10.51
CA GLY A 17 -17.59 14.68 10.25
C GLY A 17 -16.78 15.82 9.67
N LEU A 18 -17.51 16.70 9.01
CA LEU A 18 -16.99 17.92 8.39
C LEU A 18 -17.68 19.08 9.08
N SER A 19 -16.92 20.06 9.52
CA SER A 19 -17.42 21.38 9.89
C SER A 19 -17.13 22.35 8.74
N HIS A 20 -17.47 23.63 8.90
CA HIS A 20 -17.24 24.64 7.87
C HIS A 20 -15.75 24.78 7.52
N ASP A 21 -14.87 24.67 8.54
CA ASP A 21 -13.43 24.90 8.40
C ASP A 21 -12.57 23.68 8.78
N ASP A 22 -13.12 22.68 9.47
CA ASP A 22 -12.36 21.55 10.01
C ASP A 22 -12.86 20.18 9.53
N ILE A 23 -11.91 19.25 9.50
CA ILE A 23 -12.15 17.83 9.29
C ILE A 23 -11.93 17.10 10.62
N HIS A 24 -12.99 16.47 11.14
CA HIS A 24 -12.88 15.69 12.36
C HIS A 24 -12.50 14.24 12.05
N LEU A 25 -11.33 13.81 12.52
CA LEU A 25 -10.81 12.46 12.34
C LEU A 25 -11.10 11.57 13.55
N HIS A 26 -11.24 10.27 13.33
CA HIS A 26 -11.24 9.26 14.39
C HIS A 26 -10.51 7.99 13.98
N ALA A 27 -9.97 7.28 14.96
CA ALA A 27 -9.35 5.97 14.80
C ALA A 27 -10.00 4.99 15.80
N ARG A 28 -11.27 4.65 15.57
CA ARG A 28 -12.09 3.87 16.53
C ARG A 28 -11.78 2.37 16.57
N SER A 29 -11.13 1.85 15.54
CA SER A 29 -10.77 0.42 15.46
C SER A 29 -9.26 0.27 15.39
N LYS A 30 -8.75 -0.89 15.83
CA LYS A 30 -7.31 -1.20 15.90
C LYS A 30 -6.61 -1.23 14.54
N LYS A 31 -7.36 -1.30 13.43
CA LYS A 31 -6.83 -1.12 12.06
C LYS A 31 -6.46 0.33 11.74
N TYR A 32 -6.96 1.28 12.52
CA TYR A 32 -6.62 2.71 12.44
C TYR A 32 -5.65 3.04 13.58
N GLY A 33 -4.68 3.91 13.33
CA GLY A 33 -3.63 4.22 14.29
C GLY A 33 -2.31 4.58 13.62
N LYS A 34 -1.22 4.49 14.39
CA LYS A 34 0.14 4.81 13.95
C LYS A 34 0.60 3.76 12.94
N LEU A 35 1.04 4.22 11.77
CA LEU A 35 1.65 3.39 10.75
C LEU A 35 3.17 3.45 10.92
N SER A 36 3.78 2.28 11.15
CA SER A 36 5.23 2.12 11.28
C SER A 36 5.73 1.12 10.25
N THR A 37 7.05 1.06 10.00
CA THR A 37 7.67 -0.01 9.19
C THR A 37 7.07 -0.15 7.78
N GLY A 38 7.07 0.94 7.03
CA GLY A 38 6.56 1.00 5.66
C GLY A 38 6.96 2.29 4.95
N GLN A 39 6.40 2.50 3.77
CA GLN A 39 6.61 3.68 2.95
C GLN A 39 5.27 4.32 2.58
N MET A 40 5.21 5.64 2.69
CA MET A 40 4.12 6.45 2.15
C MET A 40 4.47 6.91 0.73
N VAL A 41 3.51 6.81 -0.18
CA VAL A 41 3.56 7.34 -1.54
C VAL A 41 2.39 8.30 -1.72
N MET A 42 2.70 9.51 -2.16
CA MET A 42 1.70 10.53 -2.45
C MET A 42 1.35 10.52 -3.93
N VAL A 43 0.06 10.49 -4.23
CA VAL A 43 -0.49 10.54 -5.58
C VAL A 43 -1.57 11.60 -5.64
N SER A 44 -2.00 11.96 -6.86
CA SER A 44 -3.14 12.86 -6.96
C SER A 44 -4.43 12.16 -6.51
N PRO A 45 -5.27 12.79 -5.66
CA PRO A 45 -6.46 12.15 -5.08
C PRO A 45 -7.45 11.62 -6.13
N TYR A 46 -7.53 12.26 -7.31
CA TYR A 46 -8.46 11.84 -8.38
C TYR A 46 -8.11 10.47 -8.98
N LEU A 47 -6.87 9.99 -8.80
CA LEU A 47 -6.45 8.67 -9.24
C LEU A 47 -6.99 7.56 -8.33
N VAL A 48 -7.39 7.88 -7.10
CA VAL A 48 -7.94 6.93 -6.14
C VAL A 48 -9.46 6.86 -6.31
N LYS A 49 -9.96 5.71 -6.76
CA LYS A 49 -11.41 5.46 -6.81
C LYS A 49 -11.92 5.08 -5.43
N ARG A 50 -13.10 5.59 -5.06
CA ARG A 50 -13.80 5.13 -3.85
C ARG A 50 -14.21 3.67 -4.01
N GLN A 51 -13.81 2.83 -3.07
CA GLN A 51 -14.12 1.40 -3.04
C GLN A 51 -14.69 1.02 -1.68
N LYS A 52 -15.31 -0.17 -1.59
CA LYS A 52 -15.83 -0.68 -0.31
C LYS A 52 -14.72 -0.93 0.71
N GLN A 53 -13.52 -1.30 0.24
CA GLN A 53 -12.36 -1.59 1.07
C GLN A 53 -11.16 -0.85 0.52
N HIS A 54 -10.44 -0.17 1.42
CA HIS A 54 -9.21 0.55 1.14
C HIS A 54 -8.01 -0.03 1.90
N PHE A 55 -8.25 -1.08 2.70
CA PHE A 55 -7.24 -1.85 3.40
C PHE A 55 -7.13 -3.19 2.68
N HIS A 56 -5.91 -3.54 2.27
CA HIS A 56 -5.64 -4.79 1.57
C HIS A 56 -4.48 -5.49 2.26
N HIS A 57 -4.75 -6.69 2.77
CA HIS A 57 -3.71 -7.57 3.31
C HIS A 57 -3.21 -8.49 2.19
N LEU A 58 -1.89 -8.50 1.98
CA LEU A 58 -1.20 -9.35 1.01
C LEU A 58 -0.44 -10.45 1.75
N GLU A 59 -1.13 -11.54 2.05
CA GLU A 59 -0.61 -12.67 2.83
C GLU A 59 0.68 -13.25 2.24
N GLU A 60 0.77 -13.37 0.92
CA GLU A 60 1.91 -13.92 0.18
C GLU A 60 3.23 -13.21 0.49
N HIS A 61 3.17 -11.90 0.77
CA HIS A 61 4.35 -11.06 1.06
C HIS A 61 4.38 -10.58 2.52
N GLY A 62 3.32 -10.83 3.29
CA GLY A 62 3.17 -10.34 4.65
C GLY A 62 3.20 -8.81 4.72
N ILE A 63 2.55 -8.14 3.76
CA ILE A 63 2.47 -6.68 3.72
C ILE A 63 1.01 -6.21 3.71
N ASP A 64 0.81 -4.97 4.12
CA ASP A 64 -0.45 -4.26 4.05
C ASP A 64 -0.34 -3.07 3.08
N LEU A 65 -1.40 -2.89 2.30
CA LEU A 65 -1.59 -1.76 1.41
C LEU A 65 -2.84 -0.98 1.87
N ILE A 66 -2.63 0.29 2.23
CA ILE A 66 -3.69 1.21 2.64
C ILE A 66 -3.79 2.32 1.60
N ILE A 67 -4.91 2.36 0.88
CA ILE A 67 -5.14 3.34 -0.19
C ILE A 67 -6.02 4.48 0.36
N GLY A 68 -5.42 5.55 0.86
CA GLY A 68 -6.16 6.71 1.36
C GLY A 68 -6.93 7.44 0.26
N CYS A 69 -8.19 7.78 0.52
CA CYS A 69 -9.04 8.55 -0.41
C CYS A 69 -8.49 9.94 -0.74
N ASN A 70 -7.54 10.44 0.05
CA ASN A 70 -6.83 11.70 -0.15
C ASN A 70 -5.57 11.56 -1.00
N GLY A 71 -5.32 10.40 -1.62
CA GLY A 71 -4.12 10.16 -2.42
C GLY A 71 -2.86 9.83 -1.60
N LEU A 72 -2.98 9.69 -0.27
CA LEU A 72 -1.90 9.15 0.55
C LEU A 72 -2.02 7.64 0.59
N ILE A 73 -1.08 6.95 -0.04
CA ILE A 73 -1.05 5.48 -0.09
C ILE A 73 0.10 5.00 0.77
N TRP A 74 -0.17 4.06 1.66
CA TRP A 74 0.85 3.45 2.52
C TRP A 74 1.03 1.98 2.18
N VAL A 75 2.28 1.55 2.10
CA VAL A 75 2.70 0.16 1.86
C VAL A 75 3.67 -0.22 2.97
N GLY A 76 3.42 -1.28 3.73
CA GLY A 76 4.33 -1.66 4.79
C GLY A 76 4.10 -3.05 5.35
N GLU A 77 4.88 -3.42 6.35
CA GLU A 77 4.76 -4.72 6.98
C GLU A 77 3.37 -4.93 7.60
N HIS A 78 2.83 -6.13 7.40
CA HIS A 78 1.57 -6.48 8.05
C HIS A 78 1.75 -6.62 9.56
N VAL A 79 0.99 -5.84 10.32
CA VAL A 79 0.95 -5.94 11.77
C VAL A 79 -0.30 -6.73 12.16
N LYS A 80 -0.11 -7.93 12.71
CA LYS A 80 -1.20 -8.70 13.30
C LYS A 80 -1.78 -7.90 14.46
N VAL A 81 -3.01 -7.41 14.28
CA VAL A 81 -3.78 -6.81 15.35
C VAL A 81 -4.15 -7.92 16.33
N LYS A 82 -3.42 -8.05 17.44
CA LYS A 82 -3.76 -9.00 18.50
C LYS A 82 -5.00 -8.52 19.24
N ASP A 83 -6.00 -9.39 19.36
CA ASP A 83 -7.08 -9.23 20.33
C ASP A 83 -6.50 -9.27 21.76
N GLU A 84 -7.07 -8.48 22.66
CA GLU A 84 -6.51 -8.10 23.97
C GLU A 84 -6.43 -9.22 25.02
N MET A 85 -6.38 -10.50 24.62
CA MET A 85 -6.33 -11.64 25.55
C MET A 85 -5.02 -12.44 25.55
N GLU A 86 -3.94 -11.97 24.92
CA GLU A 86 -2.62 -12.61 25.02
C GLU A 86 -1.49 -11.58 25.20
N TYR A 87 -1.48 -10.91 26.35
CA TYR A 87 -0.25 -10.39 26.94
C TYR A 87 0.29 -11.49 27.85
N GLN A 88 1.53 -11.95 27.59
CA GLN A 88 2.10 -13.24 28.02
C GLN A 88 1.57 -14.34 27.10
N VAL A 89 2.26 -14.78 26.04
CA VAL A 89 3.55 -15.47 26.01
C VAL A 89 4.18 -15.25 24.61
N ASN A 90 5.47 -15.55 24.45
CA ASN A 90 6.27 -15.53 23.20
C ASN A 90 7.30 -14.40 23.12
N LEU A 91 8.09 -14.26 24.20
CA LEU A 91 9.49 -13.86 24.13
C LEU A 91 10.36 -15.08 23.82
N THR A 92 10.20 -15.71 22.64
CA THR A 92 11.21 -16.63 22.05
C THR A 92 10.68 -17.23 20.74
N GLU A 93 11.04 -16.63 19.60
CA GLU A 93 11.12 -17.38 18.35
C GLU A 93 12.49 -17.10 17.71
N PRO A 94 13.20 -18.15 17.24
CA PRO A 94 14.62 -18.08 16.92
C PRO A 94 14.91 -17.16 15.73
N ALA A 95 15.96 -16.36 15.87
CA ALA A 95 16.35 -15.27 14.97
C ALA A 95 16.74 -15.71 13.54
N HIS A 96 17.02 -16.99 13.31
CA HIS A 96 17.66 -17.46 12.07
C HIS A 96 16.73 -17.62 10.85
N LYS A 97 15.40 -17.46 10.96
CA LYS A 97 14.47 -17.44 9.80
C LYS A 97 13.89 -16.06 9.49
N LYS A 98 14.23 -15.03 10.27
CA LYS A 98 13.67 -13.68 10.12
C LYS A 98 14.38 -12.87 9.03
N GLU A 99 15.66 -13.11 8.78
CA GLU A 99 16.46 -12.26 7.89
C GLU A 99 16.11 -12.43 6.40
N GLU A 100 15.99 -13.66 5.88
CA GLU A 100 15.64 -13.87 4.45
C GLU A 100 14.23 -13.37 4.08
N LYS A 101 13.26 -13.53 4.99
CA LYS A 101 11.89 -13.03 4.77
C LYS A 101 11.81 -11.51 4.87
N ASN A 102 12.70 -10.87 5.61
CA ASN A 102 12.71 -9.42 5.74
C ASN A 102 13.22 -8.74 4.48
N ASP A 103 14.21 -9.32 3.80
CA ASP A 103 14.79 -8.72 2.60
C ASP A 103 13.82 -8.79 1.41
N THR A 104 13.27 -9.98 1.16
CA THR A 104 12.23 -10.20 0.14
C THR A 104 10.97 -9.36 0.38
N ARG A 105 10.58 -9.16 1.65
CA ARG A 105 9.46 -8.28 2.00
C ARG A 105 9.77 -6.82 1.70
N ARG A 106 10.95 -6.33 2.08
CA ARG A 106 11.37 -4.95 1.78
C ARG A 106 11.45 -4.72 0.29
N GLU A 107 11.95 -5.69 -0.46
CA GLU A 107 11.95 -5.66 -1.91
C GLU A 107 10.54 -5.44 -2.46
N TYR A 108 9.57 -6.23 -1.97
CA TYR A 108 8.18 -6.10 -2.41
C TYR A 108 7.55 -4.75 -2.02
N ILE A 109 7.82 -4.24 -0.82
CA ILE A 109 7.36 -2.90 -0.39
C ILE A 109 7.87 -1.84 -1.37
N CYS A 110 9.15 -1.87 -1.72
CA CYS A 110 9.75 -0.93 -2.67
C CYS A 110 9.18 -1.10 -4.08
N ARG A 111 9.00 -2.35 -4.55
CA ARG A 111 8.43 -2.68 -5.86
C ARG A 111 6.99 -2.19 -5.99
N ALA A 112 6.15 -2.43 -4.98
CA ALA A 112 4.78 -1.92 -4.91
C ALA A 112 4.73 -0.38 -4.86
N ALA A 113 5.62 0.25 -4.08
CA ALA A 113 5.71 1.70 -4.03
C ALA A 113 6.13 2.31 -5.38
N ASN A 114 7.06 1.68 -6.10
CA ASN A 114 7.44 2.10 -7.45
C ASN A 114 6.33 1.88 -8.46
N ALA A 115 5.58 0.78 -8.37
CA ALA A 115 4.37 0.57 -9.17
C ALA A 115 3.35 1.70 -8.95
N ILE A 116 3.11 2.13 -7.71
CA ILE A 116 2.20 3.24 -7.39
C ILE A 116 2.71 4.55 -8.00
N ARG A 117 4.01 4.85 -7.88
CA ARG A 117 4.62 6.06 -8.49
C ARG A 117 4.45 6.05 -10.00
N LEU A 118 4.75 4.92 -10.65
CA LEU A 118 4.64 4.74 -12.09
C LEU A 118 3.20 4.97 -12.57
N LEU A 119 2.23 4.34 -11.91
CA LEU A 119 0.80 4.51 -12.21
C LEU A 119 0.36 5.96 -12.04
N SER A 120 0.88 6.65 -11.01
CA SER A 120 0.63 8.07 -10.80
C SER A 120 1.20 8.93 -11.92
N THR A 121 2.43 8.66 -12.36
CA THR A 121 3.07 9.37 -13.49
C THR A 121 2.29 9.19 -14.79
N LEU A 122 1.77 7.98 -15.04
CA LEU A 122 0.96 7.66 -16.22
C LEU A 122 -0.50 8.16 -16.11
N GLY A 123 -0.91 8.67 -14.95
CA GLY A 123 -2.27 9.15 -14.72
C GLY A 123 -3.32 8.03 -14.68
N PHE A 124 -2.93 6.81 -14.30
CA PHE A 124 -3.83 5.67 -14.23
C PHE A 124 -4.49 5.53 -12.85
N SER A 125 -5.73 5.03 -12.85
CA SER A 125 -6.46 4.82 -11.60
C SER A 125 -5.77 3.77 -10.72
N ILE A 126 -5.60 4.09 -9.45
CA ILE A 126 -4.88 3.26 -8.50
C ILE A 126 -5.88 2.35 -7.79
N THR A 127 -5.77 1.05 -8.06
CA THR A 127 -6.51 -0.02 -7.41
C THR A 127 -5.56 -1.17 -7.08
N LEU A 128 -5.94 -2.02 -6.14
CA LEU A 128 -5.14 -3.19 -5.76
C LEU A 128 -4.76 -4.05 -6.98
N GLU A 129 -5.73 -4.32 -7.86
CA GLU A 129 -5.55 -5.16 -9.05
C GLU A 129 -4.48 -4.59 -10.00
N VAL A 130 -4.51 -3.27 -10.24
CA VAL A 130 -3.58 -2.62 -11.16
C VAL A 130 -2.18 -2.56 -10.55
N ILE A 131 -2.07 -2.29 -9.25
CA ILE A 131 -0.77 -2.32 -8.54
C ILE A 131 -0.17 -3.72 -8.62
N LYS A 132 -0.94 -4.76 -8.29
CA LYS A 132 -0.50 -6.16 -8.40
C LYS A 132 -0.04 -6.48 -9.81
N GLY A 133 -0.85 -6.13 -10.82
CA GLY A 133 -0.51 -6.41 -12.22
C GLY A 133 0.81 -5.76 -12.69
N VAL A 134 1.16 -4.58 -12.18
CA VAL A 134 2.45 -3.93 -12.46
C VAL A 134 3.60 -4.61 -11.71
N VAL A 135 3.39 -4.98 -10.44
CA VAL A 135 4.39 -5.73 -9.67
C VAL A 135 4.67 -7.08 -10.33
N ASP A 136 3.64 -7.83 -10.69
CA ASP A 136 3.76 -9.13 -11.37
C ASP A 136 4.46 -8.98 -12.73
N LEU A 137 4.16 -7.90 -13.49
CA LEU A 137 4.86 -7.61 -14.73
C LEU A 137 6.35 -7.38 -14.48
N SER A 138 6.70 -6.57 -13.49
CA SER A 138 8.11 -6.30 -13.17
C SER A 138 8.87 -7.56 -12.74
N GLN A 139 8.22 -8.48 -12.03
CA GLN A 139 8.81 -9.78 -11.65
C GLN A 139 8.94 -10.70 -12.86
N SER A 140 7.94 -10.74 -13.75
CA SER A 140 7.97 -11.58 -14.96
C SER A 140 9.09 -11.18 -15.94
N LEU A 141 9.45 -9.90 -15.95
CA LEU A 141 10.55 -9.35 -16.74
C LEU A 141 11.89 -9.41 -16.01
N ASN A 142 11.92 -9.92 -14.78
CA ASN A 142 13.09 -9.94 -13.89
C ASN A 142 13.76 -8.56 -13.77
N LEU A 143 12.96 -7.49 -13.72
CA LEU A 143 13.46 -6.13 -13.59
C LEU A 143 13.89 -5.84 -12.16
N GLU A 144 15.03 -5.18 -12.01
CA GLU A 144 15.45 -4.63 -10.74
C GLU A 144 14.54 -3.47 -10.32
N ILE A 145 14.42 -3.25 -9.00
CA ILE A 145 13.51 -2.25 -8.44
C ILE A 145 13.81 -0.84 -8.96
N HIS A 146 15.10 -0.52 -9.15
CA HIS A 146 15.55 0.80 -9.56
C HIS A 146 15.20 1.11 -11.03
N ASP A 147 15.10 0.08 -11.87
CA ASP A 147 14.74 0.20 -13.28
C ASP A 147 13.23 0.34 -13.53
N MET A 148 12.39 0.05 -12.53
CA MET A 148 10.93 0.17 -12.65
C MET A 148 10.44 1.59 -12.98
N LEU A 149 11.23 2.62 -12.74
CA LEU A 149 10.86 4.00 -13.09
C LEU A 149 11.43 4.43 -14.45
N GLY A 150 12.10 3.52 -15.16
CA GLY A 150 12.63 3.75 -16.49
C GLY A 150 11.55 3.90 -17.57
N SER A 151 11.88 4.63 -18.63
CA SER A 151 10.97 4.90 -19.74
C SER A 151 10.48 3.63 -20.45
N GLU A 152 11.34 2.61 -20.57
CA GLU A 152 10.99 1.34 -21.20
C GLU A 152 9.86 0.64 -20.44
N PHE A 153 9.98 0.55 -19.10
CA PHE A 153 8.95 -0.05 -18.27
C PHE A 153 7.66 0.78 -18.22
N CYS A 154 7.76 2.12 -18.25
CA CYS A 154 6.59 3.00 -18.39
C CYS A 154 5.75 2.65 -19.61
N VAL A 155 6.39 2.45 -20.77
CA VAL A 155 5.71 2.11 -22.03
C VAL A 155 5.02 0.75 -21.91
N LEU A 156 5.73 -0.26 -21.41
CA LEU A 156 5.16 -1.61 -21.22
C LEU A 156 3.95 -1.61 -20.29
N VAL A 157 4.00 -0.85 -19.19
CA VAL A 157 2.86 -0.73 -18.27
C VAL A 157 1.69 -0.01 -18.92
N ALA A 158 1.94 1.01 -19.76
CA ALA A 158 0.91 1.69 -20.51
C ALA A 158 0.22 0.78 -21.53
N GLU A 159 0.99 -0.02 -22.27
CA GLU A 159 0.46 -1.02 -23.21
C GLU A 159 -0.40 -2.05 -22.50
N LYS A 160 0.10 -2.65 -21.41
CA LYS A 160 -0.64 -3.65 -20.64
C LYS A 160 -1.92 -3.09 -20.03
N GLU A 161 -1.91 -1.85 -19.56
CA GLU A 161 -3.11 -1.19 -19.05
C GLU A 161 -4.13 -0.90 -20.18
N ALA A 162 -3.67 -0.56 -21.39
CA ALA A 162 -4.53 -0.38 -22.55
C ALA A 162 -5.21 -1.70 -22.97
N GLU A 163 -4.49 -2.81 -22.98
CA GLU A 163 -5.01 -4.16 -23.24
C GLU A 163 -6.06 -4.57 -22.19
N ARG A 164 -5.79 -4.31 -20.91
CA ARG A 164 -6.73 -4.58 -19.82
C ARG A 164 -8.04 -3.80 -20.00
N ARG A 165 -7.98 -2.54 -20.43
CA ARG A 165 -9.17 -1.72 -20.68
C ARG A 165 -9.96 -2.18 -21.90
N SER A 166 -9.28 -2.60 -22.96
CA SER A 166 -9.94 -3.08 -24.18
C SER A 166 -10.65 -4.42 -23.96
N SER A 167 -10.05 -5.33 -23.20
CA SER A 167 -10.65 -6.62 -22.85
C SER A 167 -11.88 -6.47 -21.95
N ASN A 168 -11.87 -5.56 -20.98
CA ASN A 168 -13.05 -5.29 -20.14
C ASN A 168 -14.23 -4.70 -20.92
N LYS A 169 -13.98 -3.87 -21.94
CA LYS A 169 -15.04 -3.36 -22.84
C LYS A 169 -15.71 -4.45 -23.67
N ARG A 170 -15.01 -5.54 -24.00
CA ARG A 170 -15.58 -6.68 -24.76
C ARG A 170 -16.41 -7.63 -23.91
N LYS A 171 -16.34 -7.53 -22.58
CA LYS A 171 -17.08 -8.37 -21.62
C LYS A 171 -18.35 -7.70 -21.09
N GLN A 172 -18.60 -6.44 -21.47
CA GLN A 172 -19.81 -5.67 -21.19
C GLN A 172 -20.71 -5.66 -22.43
#